data_AF-A0A2V9HHV5-F1
#
_entry.id   AF-A0A2V9HHV5-F1
#
_cell.length_a   1.000
_cell.length_b   1.000
_cell.length_c   1.000
_cell.angle_alpha   90.00
_cell.angle_beta   90.00
_cell.angle_gamma   90.00
#
_symmetry.space_group_name_H-M   'P 1'
#
loop_
_entity.id
_entity.type
_entity.pdbx_description
1 polymer ?
#
loop_
_entity_poly.entity_id
_entity_poly.type
_entity_poly.pdbx_seq_one_letter_code
_entity_poly.pdbx_strand_id
1 'polypeptide(L)'
;MKTTSIILRIALVFAAAGALPGLAFAQSQPSTTYALTHAKIFTLAGSTIEDGTLIIRDGKIAAVGVGLDVPAGARVIDAKGLQIYPGIFDSITQMGLR
;
A
#
# COMPACT_ATOMS: atom_id res chain seq x y z
N MET A 1 -58.24 -10.02 -15.24
CA MET A 1 -57.12 -10.97 -15.04
C MET A 1 -55.79 -10.56 -15.70
N LYS A 2 -55.68 -9.41 -16.40
CA LYS A 2 -54.44 -9.00 -17.09
C LYS A 2 -53.56 -8.01 -16.29
N THR A 3 -54.15 -7.24 -15.36
CA THR A 3 -53.48 -6.22 -14.54
C THR A 3 -52.60 -6.81 -13.41
N THR A 4 -52.98 -7.94 -12.83
CA THR A 4 -52.21 -8.62 -11.78
C THR A 4 -50.84 -9.14 -12.27
N SER A 5 -50.76 -9.53 -13.56
CA SER A 5 -49.51 -10.03 -14.17
C SER A 5 -48.47 -8.92 -14.39
N ILE A 6 -48.91 -7.69 -14.63
CA ILE A 6 -48.02 -6.53 -14.86
C ILE A 6 -47.36 -6.08 -13.55
N ILE A 7 -48.13 -6.05 -12.45
CA ILE A 7 -47.62 -5.69 -11.12
C ILE A 7 -46.59 -6.71 -10.63
N LEU A 8 -46.83 -8.01 -10.89
CA LEU A 8 -45.90 -9.09 -10.53
C LEU A 8 -44.56 -9.01 -11.30
N ARG A 9 -44.59 -8.57 -12.57
CA ARG A 9 -43.38 -8.38 -13.39
C ARG A 9 -42.58 -7.15 -12.98
N ILE A 10 -43.24 -6.06 -12.60
CA ILE A 10 -42.58 -4.85 -12.09
C ILE A 10 -41.92 -5.11 -10.72
N ALA A 11 -42.58 -5.87 -9.84
CA ALA A 11 -42.00 -6.28 -8.57
C ALA A 11 -40.78 -7.21 -8.74
N LEU A 12 -40.80 -8.11 -9.74
CA LEU A 12 -39.67 -9.00 -10.04
C LEU A 12 -38.45 -8.24 -10.58
N VAL A 13 -38.67 -7.19 -11.39
CA VAL A 13 -37.61 -6.33 -11.92
C VAL A 13 -37.04 -5.42 -10.82
N PHE A 14 -37.86 -4.95 -9.88
CA PHE A 14 -37.39 -4.18 -8.72
C PHE A 14 -36.61 -5.05 -7.72
N ALA A 15 -36.99 -6.31 -7.54
CA ALA A 15 -36.24 -7.27 -6.73
C ALA A 15 -34.90 -7.68 -7.39
N ALA A 16 -34.83 -7.68 -8.72
CA ALA A 16 -33.59 -7.96 -9.46
C ALA A 16 -32.62 -6.77 -9.51
N ALA A 17 -33.10 -5.53 -9.35
CA ALA A 17 -32.26 -4.33 -9.34
C ALA A 17 -31.68 -3.97 -7.95
N GLY A 18 -32.27 -4.50 -6.87
CA GLY A 18 -31.79 -4.28 -5.50
C GLY A 18 -30.82 -5.33 -4.96
N ALA A 19 -30.59 -6.42 -5.70
CA ALA A 19 -29.88 -7.61 -5.22
C ALA A 19 -28.55 -7.86 -5.96
N LEU A 20 -27.80 -6.79 -6.24
CA LEU A 20 -26.36 -6.88 -6.38
C LEU A 20 -25.73 -5.93 -5.35
N PRO A 21 -25.67 -6.30 -4.06
CA PRO A 21 -24.58 -5.80 -3.24
C PRO A 21 -23.34 -6.40 -3.89
N GLY A 22 -22.76 -5.61 -4.80
CA GLY A 22 -21.54 -5.97 -5.48
C GLY A 22 -20.58 -6.47 -4.43
N LEU A 23 -20.04 -7.66 -4.71
CA LEU A 23 -18.83 -8.21 -4.11
C LEU A 23 -17.65 -7.28 -4.43
N ALA A 24 -17.75 -6.02 -4.05
CA ALA A 24 -16.62 -5.15 -3.83
C ALA A 24 -16.26 -5.32 -2.36
N PHE A 25 -15.82 -6.53 -1.99
CA PHE A 25 -14.74 -6.58 -1.03
C PHE A 25 -13.62 -5.82 -1.72
N ALA A 26 -13.49 -4.52 -1.42
CA ALA A 26 -12.18 -3.90 -1.52
C ALA A 26 -11.29 -4.84 -0.69
N GLN A 27 -10.48 -5.67 -1.37
CA GLN A 27 -9.52 -6.51 -0.68
C GLN A 27 -8.68 -5.54 0.12
N SER A 28 -8.95 -5.45 1.43
CA SER A 28 -8.12 -4.69 2.34
C SER A 28 -6.77 -5.37 2.26
N GLN A 29 -5.86 -4.78 1.47
CA GLN A 29 -4.48 -5.24 1.41
C GLN A 29 -4.00 -5.25 2.86
N PRO A 30 -3.52 -6.39 3.40
CA PRO A 30 -3.05 -6.43 4.78
C PRO A 30 -1.99 -5.34 4.95
N SER A 31 -2.22 -4.44 5.91
CA SER A 31 -1.37 -3.28 6.10
C SER A 31 0.04 -3.76 6.37
N THR A 32 0.96 -3.50 5.46
CA THR A 32 2.31 -4.06 5.55
C THR A 32 3.22 -2.95 6.05
N THR A 33 3.68 -3.10 7.29
CA THR A 33 4.62 -2.17 7.91
C THR A 33 6.00 -2.82 7.99
N TYR A 34 7.03 -2.11 7.53
CA TYR A 34 8.42 -2.49 7.70
C TYR A 34 9.14 -1.43 8.55
N ALA A 35 10.10 -1.88 9.35
CA ALA A 35 11.04 -1.01 10.03
C ALA A 35 12.46 -1.51 9.74
N LEU A 36 13.24 -0.72 9.01
CA LEU A 36 14.66 -0.99 8.80
C LEU A 36 15.42 -0.18 9.85
N THR A 37 16.18 -0.84 10.71
CA THR A 37 16.85 -0.24 11.87
C THR A 37 18.36 -0.28 11.72
N HIS A 38 19.07 0.61 12.42
CA HIS A 38 20.54 0.65 12.46
C HIS A 38 21.26 0.89 11.13
N ALA A 39 20.57 1.49 10.16
CA ALA A 39 21.12 1.73 8.83
C ALA A 39 21.83 3.08 8.75
N LYS A 40 22.86 3.17 7.90
CA LYS A 40 23.33 4.46 7.39
C LYS A 40 22.44 4.92 6.23
N ILE A 41 21.65 5.96 6.43
CA ILE A 41 20.62 6.42 5.49
C ILE A 41 21.05 7.71 4.79
N PHE A 42 21.14 7.64 3.47
CA PHE A 42 21.40 8.77 2.60
C PHE A 42 20.07 9.28 2.06
N THR A 43 19.59 10.43 2.55
CA THR A 43 18.29 10.97 2.11
C THR A 43 18.36 11.72 0.77
N LEU A 44 19.57 12.17 0.37
CA LEU A 44 19.85 13.03 -0.79
C LEU A 44 19.13 14.40 -0.81
N ALA A 45 18.21 14.64 0.12
CA ALA A 45 17.55 15.92 0.35
C ALA A 45 18.14 16.70 1.55
N GLY A 46 19.00 16.07 2.34
CA GLY A 46 19.61 16.66 3.53
C GLY A 46 20.84 15.88 4.00
N SER A 47 21.17 16.01 5.28
CA SER A 47 22.30 15.28 5.88
C SER A 47 22.06 13.77 5.92
N THR A 48 23.17 13.02 5.84
CA THR A 48 23.19 11.58 6.08
C THR A 48 22.86 11.27 7.54
N ILE A 49 22.12 10.19 7.77
CA ILE A 49 21.80 9.66 9.11
C ILE A 49 22.65 8.41 9.32
N GLU A 50 23.52 8.38 10.33
CA GLU A 50 24.51 7.30 10.49
C GLU A 50 23.96 6.01 11.15
N ASP A 51 23.03 6.13 12.11
CA ASP A 51 22.37 5.02 12.82
C ASP A 51 20.86 5.26 12.84
N GLY A 52 20.27 5.17 11.65
CA GLY A 52 18.89 5.56 11.37
C GLY A 52 17.92 4.39 11.32
N THR A 53 16.66 4.73 11.55
CA THR A 53 15.49 3.89 11.33
C THR A 53 14.65 4.45 10.18
N LEU A 54 14.22 3.58 9.26
CA LEU A 54 13.28 3.88 8.18
C LEU A 54 12.00 3.07 8.39
N ILE A 55 10.87 3.76 8.55
CA ILE A 55 9.55 3.14 8.71
C ILE A 55 8.79 3.26 7.39
N ILE A 56 8.36 2.13 6.86
CA ILE A 56 7.55 2.03 5.64
C ILE A 56 6.19 1.48 6.03
N ARG A 57 5.11 2.16 5.63
CA ARG A 57 3.73 1.69 5.79
C ARG A 57 3.04 1.72 4.44
N ASP A 58 2.50 0.58 4.04
CA ASP A 58 1.67 0.44 2.82
C ASP A 58 2.39 0.98 1.58
N GLY A 59 3.68 0.65 1.46
CA GLY A 59 4.54 1.07 0.35
C GLY A 59 5.03 2.52 0.40
N LYS A 60 4.71 3.27 1.45
CA LYS A 60 5.13 4.68 1.61
C LYS A 60 6.06 4.85 2.81
N ILE A 61 7.00 5.78 2.71
CA ILE A 61 7.84 6.18 3.85
C ILE A 61 6.96 6.94 4.84
N ALA A 62 6.77 6.37 6.03
CA ALA A 62 6.01 6.98 7.11
C ALA A 62 6.90 7.87 8.00
N ALA A 63 8.14 7.46 8.23
CA ALA A 63 9.13 8.23 8.99
C ALA A 63 10.56 7.77 8.67
N VAL A 64 11.53 8.67 8.83
CA VAL A 64 12.97 8.39 8.72
C VAL A 64 13.72 9.27 9.72
N GLY A 65 14.66 8.70 10.49
CA GLY A 65 15.36 9.44 11.54
C GLY A 65 16.08 8.54 12.54
N VAL A 66 16.64 9.15 13.59
CA VAL A 66 17.31 8.44 14.70
C VAL A 66 16.31 8.23 15.84
N GLY A 67 16.42 7.10 16.56
CA GLY A 67 15.64 6.87 17.77
C GLY A 67 14.13 6.77 17.57
N LEU A 68 13.69 6.38 16.37
CA LEU A 68 12.26 6.21 16.08
C LEU A 68 11.72 4.94 16.74
N ASP A 69 10.55 5.05 17.36
CA ASP A 69 9.83 3.90 17.87
C ASP A 69 9.33 3.01 16.74
N VAL A 70 9.63 1.71 16.84
CA VAL A 70 9.18 0.71 15.88
C VAL A 70 7.70 0.41 16.12
N PRO A 71 6.81 0.60 15.13
CA PRO A 71 5.39 0.31 15.29
C PRO A 71 5.12 -1.16 15.61
N ALA A 72 4.11 -1.42 16.44
CA ALA A 72 3.64 -2.77 16.70
C ALA A 72 3.21 -3.48 15.41
N GLY A 73 3.59 -4.75 15.26
CA GLY A 73 3.29 -5.54 14.07
C GLY A 73 4.16 -5.21 12.83
N ALA A 74 5.10 -4.27 12.95
CA ALA A 74 6.08 -4.03 11.88
C ALA A 74 7.01 -5.23 11.71
N ARG A 75 7.29 -5.59 10.45
CA ARG A 75 8.40 -6.49 10.14
C ARG A 75 9.71 -5.73 10.29
N VAL A 76 10.48 -6.10 11.31
CA VAL A 76 11.76 -5.48 11.62
C VAL A 76 12.87 -6.13 10.81
N ILE A 77 13.73 -5.29 10.23
CA ILE A 77 14.95 -5.67 9.54
C ILE A 77 16.09 -4.91 10.23
N ASP A 78 17.03 -5.63 10.81
CA ASP A 78 18.28 -5.04 11.30
C ASP A 78 19.21 -4.83 10.10
N ALA A 79 19.52 -3.56 9.82
CA ALA A 79 20.35 -3.12 8.71
C ALA A 79 21.70 -2.56 9.20
N LYS A 80 22.16 -2.98 10.38
CA LYS A 80 23.48 -2.63 10.90
C LYS A 80 24.60 -2.96 9.90
N GLY A 81 25.44 -1.96 9.64
CA GLY A 81 26.54 -2.04 8.67
C GLY A 81 26.09 -1.97 7.21
N LEU A 82 24.79 -1.85 6.95
CA LEU A 82 24.22 -1.63 5.63
C LEU A 82 23.89 -0.15 5.41
N GLN A 83 23.68 0.20 4.15
CA GLN A 83 23.37 1.55 3.72
C GLN A 83 22.04 1.58 2.96
N ILE A 84 21.24 2.61 3.20
CA ILE A 84 19.97 2.86 2.52
C ILE A 84 20.10 4.10 1.65
N TYR A 85 19.71 3.96 0.39
CA TYR A 85 19.62 5.03 -0.59
C TYR A 85 18.20 5.06 -1.19
N PRO A 86 17.76 6.19 -1.77
CA PRO A 86 16.61 6.19 -2.65
C PRO A 86 16.83 5.20 -3.80
N GLY A 87 15.75 4.63 -4.31
CA GLY A 87 15.82 3.71 -5.43
C GLY A 87 16.54 4.35 -6.63
N ILE A 88 17.46 3.60 -7.24
CA ILE A 88 18.14 4.04 -8.46
C ILE A 88 17.14 4.00 -9.62
N PHE A 89 17.24 4.98 -10.51
CA PHE A 89 16.46 5.04 -11.74
C PHE A 89 17.41 5.06 -12.94
N ASP A 90 17.05 4.32 -13.99
CA ASP A 90 17.74 4.35 -15.28
C ASP A 90 16.93 5.20 -16.26
N SER A 91 17.49 6.33 -16.68
CA SER A 91 16.81 7.30 -17.55
C SER A 91 16.89 6.93 -19.03
N ILE A 92 17.81 6.03 -19.41
CA ILE A 92 18.05 5.68 -20.81
C ILE A 92 18.17 4.17 -20.92
N THR A 93 17.04 3.53 -21.24
CA THR A 93 16.96 2.09 -21.42
C THR A 93 16.50 1.76 -22.84
N GLN A 94 16.95 0.63 -23.38
CA GLN A 94 16.43 0.07 -24.64
C GLN A 94 15.28 -0.93 -24.42
N MET A 95 14.76 -1.04 -23.19
CA MET A 95 13.60 -1.86 -22.87
C MET A 95 12.32 -1.10 -23.24
N GLY A 96 11.58 -1.63 -24.22
CA GLY A 96 10.36 -1.03 -24.77
C GLY A 96 9.89 -1.81 -26.01
N LEU A 97 8.99 -1.24 -26.82
CA LEU A 97 8.74 -1.79 -28.16
C LEU A 97 9.85 -1.36 -29.12
N ARG A 98 10.33 -2.31 -29.91
CA ARG A 98 11.18 -2.06 -31.09
C ARG A 98 10.32 -1.89 -32.32
#